data_AF-A0A835Z3C6-F1
#
_entry.id   AF-A0A835Z3C6-F1
#
_cell.length_a   1.000
_cell.length_b   1.000
_cell.length_c   1.000
_cell.angle_alpha   90.00
_cell.angle_beta   90.00
_cell.angle_gamma   90.00
#
_symmetry.space_group_name_H-M   'P 1'
#
loop_
_entity.id
_entity.type
_entity.pdbx_description
1 polymer ?
#
loop_
_entity_poly.entity_id
_entity_poly.type
_entity_poly.pdbx_seq_one_letter_code
_entity_poly.pdbx_strand_id
1 'polypeptide(L)'
;MGAAPVGASIYSMGYVGKAFRMRTIDFTEASMSTDVPRPLSTARVALRNLFLPYCHIPKDNLAEGQSSSAGDDGGTRWMVLGGIFALELLAMPPGVKRMAGWLFRPVGELATRIARQTYPLDGGNAAMAPALRAQFTLPTGVLLPEKPAVCAWDSAANAWTDDGIGEERTIDLPYKSWRLRPVYNIADQELEVGPEGDGNAQALYSDEPEISLELVTPRLSLDIRVRGSQCWLKGPSIAEFAALQGRRMAPGCLVLELRKAGVAVAPSTEDVAAVGLQGKEAVLEQSACCQVADVCAAFELRSSRWNGTMGTQRCVAQIRESSAFAGGNDDTLDIIDFDTALIEMDEASDTAAYAPAAGFVPPPAAKCSILKGQESMFPAKEALNTTALGDAHVKLLECLRSTAAPEAVARASAAGSAFRVTVAQLLRLLRPLSCQ
;
A
#
# COMPACT_ATOMS: atom_id res chain seq x y z
N MET A 1 3.35 12.27 -20.23
CA MET A 1 4.46 11.71 -21.03
C MET A 1 5.74 12.31 -20.48
N GLY A 2 6.68 11.48 -20.05
CA GLY A 2 7.83 11.85 -19.22
C GLY A 2 8.07 10.76 -18.19
N ALA A 3 8.35 9.54 -18.67
CA ALA A 3 8.86 8.50 -17.78
C ALA A 3 10.15 9.06 -17.19
N ALA A 4 10.20 9.23 -15.86
CA ALA A 4 11.45 9.49 -15.18
C ALA A 4 12.45 8.43 -15.69
N PRO A 5 13.59 8.83 -16.26
CA PRO A 5 14.54 7.85 -16.74
C PRO A 5 14.87 6.93 -15.57
N VAL A 6 14.87 5.62 -15.82
CA VAL A 6 15.50 4.65 -14.92
C VAL A 6 16.99 4.95 -14.99
N GLY A 7 17.39 6.00 -14.28
CA GLY A 7 18.70 6.60 -14.32
C GLY A 7 19.62 5.83 -13.39
N ALA A 8 20.09 4.67 -13.82
CA ALA A 8 21.42 4.25 -13.40
C ALA A 8 22.42 5.18 -14.12
N SER A 9 22.53 6.42 -13.62
CA SER A 9 23.41 7.43 -14.20
C SER A 9 24.84 7.15 -13.73
N ILE A 10 25.60 6.42 -14.54
CA ILE A 10 27.00 6.06 -14.28
C ILE A 10 27.94 7.03 -15.00
N TYR A 11 28.11 8.29 -14.58
CA TYR A 11 29.12 9.21 -15.15
C TYR A 11 29.43 10.32 -14.13
N SER A 12 30.64 10.84 -13.85
CA SER A 12 31.97 10.77 -14.46
C SER A 12 33.08 11.02 -13.42
N MET A 13 34.31 10.59 -13.72
CA MET A 13 35.52 10.80 -12.92
C MET A 13 36.09 12.21 -13.08
N GLY A 14 36.33 12.90 -11.97
CA GLY A 14 37.06 14.17 -11.98
C GLY A 14 38.48 14.01 -11.42
N TYR A 15 39.51 14.20 -12.25
CA TYR A 15 40.83 14.59 -11.75
C TYR A 15 40.87 16.11 -11.60
N VAL A 16 41.10 16.62 -10.38
CA VAL A 16 40.99 18.06 -10.08
C VAL A 16 42.35 18.64 -9.70
N GLY A 17 43.00 19.31 -10.64
CA GLY A 17 44.32 19.93 -10.45
C GLY A 17 44.36 21.26 -9.70
N LYS A 18 43.35 21.63 -8.87
CA LYS A 18 43.37 22.89 -8.09
C LYS A 18 42.75 22.73 -6.69
N ALA A 19 43.27 23.49 -5.74
CA ALA A 19 42.92 23.42 -4.32
C ALA A 19 41.53 24.03 -4.03
N PHE A 20 40.54 23.17 -3.80
CA PHE A 20 39.22 23.55 -3.26
C PHE A 20 39.04 22.93 -1.87
N ARG A 21 38.22 23.53 -1.00
CA ARG A 21 37.86 22.92 0.30
C ARG A 21 36.82 21.80 0.10
N MET A 22 35.82 22.05 -0.75
CA MET A 22 34.76 21.14 -1.17
C MET A 22 34.50 21.40 -2.66
N ARG A 23 34.17 20.36 -3.42
CA ARG A 23 33.74 20.47 -4.82
C ARG A 23 32.41 19.77 -5.00
N THR A 24 31.40 20.49 -5.46
CA THR A 24 30.12 19.91 -5.86
C THR A 24 30.26 19.24 -7.23
N ILE A 25 29.87 17.98 -7.31
CA ILE A 25 29.66 17.24 -8.55
C ILE A 25 28.16 17.22 -8.78
N ASP A 26 27.70 17.87 -9.84
CA ASP A 26 26.29 17.92 -10.21
C ASP A 26 25.98 16.86 -11.27
N PHE A 27 24.90 16.12 -11.06
CA PHE A 27 24.36 15.09 -11.94
C PHE A 27 22.98 15.57 -12.42
N THR A 28 22.99 16.63 -13.23
CA THR A 28 21.79 17.37 -13.63
C THR A 28 20.72 16.48 -14.30
N GLU A 29 21.13 15.50 -15.11
CA GLU A 29 20.20 14.54 -15.75
C GLU A 29 19.44 13.65 -14.75
N ALA A 30 19.99 13.46 -13.55
CA ALA A 30 19.40 12.64 -12.50
C ALA A 30 18.87 13.45 -11.32
N SER A 31 18.96 14.79 -11.37
CA SER A 31 18.60 15.68 -10.24
C SER A 31 19.29 15.30 -8.93
N MET A 32 20.57 14.93 -9.00
CA MET A 32 21.41 14.58 -7.85
C MET A 32 22.67 15.45 -7.82
N SER A 33 23.21 15.72 -6.64
CA SER A 33 24.52 16.36 -6.49
C SER A 33 25.30 15.76 -5.32
N THR A 34 26.61 15.86 -5.34
CA THR A 34 27.46 15.44 -4.21
C THR A 34 28.61 16.39 -3.99
N ASP A 35 28.73 16.91 -2.78
CA ASP A 35 29.88 17.67 -2.35
C ASP A 35 30.99 16.74 -1.89
N VAL A 36 32.11 16.81 -2.61
CA VAL A 36 33.28 15.97 -2.41
C VAL A 36 34.37 16.78 -1.67
N PRO A 37 34.83 16.32 -0.50
CA PRO A 37 35.93 16.95 0.22
C PRO A 37 37.26 16.93 -0.53
N ARG A 38 38.14 17.88 -0.18
CA ARG A 38 39.47 18.02 -0.79
C ARG A 38 40.28 16.72 -0.89
N PRO A 39 40.40 15.87 0.16
CA PRO A 39 41.22 14.65 0.09
C PRO A 39 40.80 13.73 -1.05
N LEU A 40 39.49 13.62 -1.30
CA LEU A 40 38.94 12.81 -2.38
C LEU A 40 39.12 13.46 -3.75
N SER A 41 39.05 14.79 -3.83
CA SER A 41 39.27 15.52 -5.10
C SER A 41 40.67 15.34 -5.69
N THR A 42 41.65 15.01 -4.83
CA THR A 42 43.05 14.76 -5.21
C THR A 42 43.39 13.28 -5.29
N ALA A 43 42.52 12.40 -4.82
CA ALA A 43 42.74 10.95 -4.83
C ALA A 43 42.39 10.33 -6.19
N ARG A 44 42.97 9.15 -6.48
CA ARG A 44 42.61 8.35 -7.66
C ARG A 44 41.38 7.49 -7.37
N VAL A 45 40.25 8.16 -7.19
CA VAL A 45 38.96 7.52 -6.93
C VAL A 45 37.92 8.01 -7.92
N ALA A 46 36.91 7.18 -8.17
CA ALA A 46 35.68 7.58 -8.84
C ALA A 46 34.55 7.62 -7.81
N LEU A 47 33.63 8.55 -8.01
CA LEU A 47 32.38 8.60 -7.28
C LEU A 47 31.28 8.01 -8.16
N ARG A 48 30.46 7.12 -7.61
CA ARG A 48 29.28 6.56 -8.27
C ARG A 48 28.05 6.83 -7.41
N ASN A 49 27.09 7.55 -7.99
CA ASN A 49 25.78 7.78 -7.39
C ASN A 49 24.76 6.91 -8.12
N LEU A 50 23.98 6.14 -7.38
CA LEU A 50 22.91 5.30 -7.92
C LEU A 50 21.62 5.62 -7.20
N PHE A 51 20.55 5.87 -7.95
CA PHE A 51 19.21 5.93 -7.40
C PHE A 51 18.41 4.73 -7.88
N LEU A 52 17.99 3.88 -6.95
CA LEU A 52 17.23 2.67 -7.21
C LEU A 52 15.77 2.91 -6.84
N PRO A 53 14.83 2.85 -7.79
CA PRO A 53 13.42 3.00 -7.50
C PRO A 53 12.90 1.94 -6.51
N TYR A 54 11.80 2.29 -5.84
CA TYR A 54 11.15 1.48 -4.82
C TYR A 54 10.96 -0.01 -5.15
N CYS A 55 10.66 -0.34 -6.42
CA CYS A 55 10.33 -1.71 -6.84
C CYS A 55 11.48 -2.72 -6.75
N HIS A 56 12.70 -2.29 -6.41
CA HIS A 56 13.88 -3.16 -6.32
C HIS A 56 14.22 -3.63 -4.89
N ILE A 57 13.40 -3.30 -3.89
CA ILE A 57 13.74 -3.49 -2.48
C ILE A 57 12.81 -4.56 -1.88
N PRO A 58 13.33 -5.72 -1.45
CA PRO A 58 12.56 -6.72 -0.71
C PRO A 58 12.02 -6.12 0.60
N LYS A 59 10.76 -6.44 0.97
CA LYS A 59 10.14 -6.03 2.24
C LYS A 59 10.95 -6.50 3.46
N ASP A 60 11.64 -7.63 3.33
CA ASP A 60 12.21 -8.36 4.46
C ASP A 60 13.50 -7.70 5.00
N ASN A 61 14.25 -6.99 4.15
CA ASN A 61 15.54 -6.40 4.53
C ASN A 61 15.45 -5.07 5.29
N LEU A 62 14.24 -4.55 5.52
CA LEU A 62 13.98 -3.30 6.25
C LEU A 62 13.41 -3.55 7.66
N ALA A 63 12.94 -4.76 7.94
CA ALA A 63 12.27 -5.12 9.18
C ALA A 63 13.22 -5.61 10.29
N GLU A 64 14.47 -5.97 9.96
CA GLU A 64 15.44 -6.54 10.92
C GLU A 64 16.40 -5.50 11.54
N GLY A 65 16.10 -4.20 11.40
CA GLY A 65 16.76 -3.19 12.22
C GLY A 65 16.24 -3.29 13.65
N GLN A 66 16.98 -3.97 14.53
CA GLN A 66 16.69 -3.99 15.97
C GLN A 66 16.66 -2.55 16.48
N SER A 67 15.47 -1.99 16.69
CA SER A 67 15.30 -0.83 17.57
C SER A 67 15.63 -1.31 18.99
N SER A 68 16.90 -1.18 19.37
CA SER A 68 17.37 -1.42 20.72
C SER A 68 16.93 -0.28 21.64
N SER A 69 15.62 -0.19 21.88
CA SER A 69 15.08 0.46 23.07
C SER A 69 13.91 -0.38 23.53
N ALA A 70 14.17 -1.23 24.52
CA ALA A 70 13.17 -1.91 25.31
C ALA A 70 12.27 -0.84 25.96
N GLY A 71 11.14 -0.57 25.32
CA GLY A 71 10.09 0.34 25.75
C GLY A 71 8.82 -0.11 25.05
N ASP A 72 7.73 -0.08 25.78
CA ASP A 72 6.39 -0.62 25.54
C ASP A 72 5.64 -0.02 24.32
N ASP A 73 6.34 0.58 23.36
CA ASP A 73 5.76 1.23 22.19
C ASP A 73 5.83 0.29 20.99
N GLY A 74 4.66 -0.11 20.48
CA GLY A 74 4.49 -1.08 19.39
C GLY A 74 5.46 -0.88 18.23
N GLY A 75 6.16 -1.96 17.86
CA GLY A 75 7.31 -1.95 16.96
C GLY A 75 7.11 -1.13 15.69
N THR A 76 7.85 -0.03 15.59
CA THR A 76 7.96 0.83 14.42
C THR A 76 8.41 0.04 13.20
N ARG A 77 7.57 -0.02 12.14
CA ARG A 77 7.97 -0.59 10.84
C ARG A 77 8.17 0.50 9.78
N TRP A 78 9.36 0.52 9.19
CA TRP A 78 9.77 1.48 8.18
C TRP A 78 9.29 1.11 6.78
N MET A 79 8.95 2.13 5.98
CA MET A 79 8.71 2.01 4.54
C MET A 79 9.69 2.89 3.77
N VAL A 80 10.32 2.35 2.73
CA VAL A 80 11.12 3.17 1.81
C VAL A 80 10.21 4.08 0.98
N LEU A 81 10.55 5.36 0.93
CA LEU A 81 9.83 6.36 0.13
C LEU A 81 10.71 6.82 -1.02
N GLY A 82 10.19 6.72 -2.24
CA GLY A 82 10.86 7.18 -3.46
C GLY A 82 12.07 6.36 -3.92
N GLY A 83 12.73 5.56 -3.08
CA GLY A 83 13.80 4.65 -3.50
C GLY A 83 15.01 4.62 -2.57
N ILE A 84 16.09 3.97 -3.00
CA ILE A 84 17.40 3.98 -2.32
C ILE A 84 18.38 4.83 -3.11
N PHE A 85 19.08 5.72 -2.41
CA PHE A 85 20.25 6.41 -2.92
C PHE A 85 21.52 5.71 -2.42
N ALA A 86 22.37 5.23 -3.33
CA ALA A 86 23.64 4.63 -3.00
C ALA A 86 24.80 5.50 -3.49
N LEU A 87 25.71 5.82 -2.57
CA LEU A 87 26.93 6.57 -2.81
C LEU A 87 28.12 5.63 -2.66
N GLU A 88 28.86 5.40 -3.74
CA GLU A 88 30.03 4.52 -3.72
C GLU A 88 31.29 5.24 -4.15
N LEU A 89 32.37 5.01 -3.41
CA LEU A 89 33.73 5.34 -3.81
C LEU A 89 34.36 4.13 -4.48
N LEU A 90 34.92 4.31 -5.67
CA LEU A 90 35.55 3.24 -6.45
C LEU A 90 37.03 3.56 -6.69
N ALA A 91 37.89 2.54 -6.67
CA ALA A 91 39.28 2.67 -7.04
C ALA A 91 39.42 2.90 -8.53
N MET A 92 40.29 3.83 -8.93
CA MET A 92 40.57 4.07 -10.34
C MET A 92 41.72 3.20 -10.85
N PRO A 93 41.61 2.60 -12.04
CA PRO A 93 42.74 1.91 -12.66
C PRO A 93 43.91 2.90 -12.87
N PRO A 94 45.15 2.40 -12.89
CA PRO A 94 46.31 3.25 -13.15
C PRO A 94 46.16 4.05 -14.44
N GLY A 95 46.52 5.33 -14.39
CA GLY A 95 46.45 6.21 -15.55
C GLY A 95 47.32 5.73 -16.71
N VAL A 96 46.93 6.11 -17.93
CA VAL A 96 47.68 5.80 -19.14
C VAL A 96 49.01 6.57 -19.14
N LYS A 97 50.12 5.87 -19.39
CA LYS A 97 51.44 6.47 -19.55
C LYS A 97 51.75 6.65 -21.04
N ARG A 98 52.25 7.81 -21.44
CA ARG A 98 52.70 8.05 -22.81
C ARG A 98 54.22 7.92 -22.87
N MET A 99 54.73 7.02 -23.71
CA MET A 99 56.17 6.85 -23.94
C MET A 99 56.43 6.62 -25.42
N ALA A 100 57.34 7.41 -26.01
CA ALA A 100 57.74 7.30 -27.42
C ALA A 100 56.58 7.23 -28.43
N GLY A 101 55.54 8.05 -28.24
CA GLY A 101 54.36 8.06 -29.12
C GLY A 101 53.30 7.00 -28.81
N TRP A 102 53.61 6.01 -27.97
CA TRP A 102 52.69 4.94 -27.56
C TRP A 102 51.96 5.28 -26.26
N LEU A 103 50.74 4.75 -26.12
CA LEU A 103 49.92 4.83 -24.92
C LEU A 103 49.92 3.47 -24.21
N PHE A 104 50.51 3.43 -23.02
CA PHE A 104 50.59 2.23 -22.18
C PHE A 104 49.57 2.34 -21.04
N ARG A 105 48.65 1.37 -20.96
CA ARG A 105 47.76 1.22 -19.79
C ARG A 105 48.22 -0.01 -19.00
N PRO A 106 48.61 0.14 -17.72
CA PRO A 106 48.86 -1.01 -16.86
C PRO A 106 47.60 -1.86 -16.74
N VAL A 107 47.69 -3.15 -17.08
CA VAL A 107 46.63 -4.12 -16.87
C VAL A 107 46.86 -4.75 -15.50
N GLY A 108 45.91 -4.54 -14.58
CA GLY A 108 45.92 -5.10 -13.24
C GLY A 108 44.50 -5.51 -12.83
N GLU A 109 44.26 -5.77 -11.54
CA GLU A 109 42.95 -6.24 -11.07
C GLU A 109 41.80 -5.27 -11.39
N LEU A 110 42.06 -3.96 -11.32
CA LEU A 110 41.09 -2.91 -11.67
C LEU A 110 40.75 -2.84 -13.17
N ALA A 111 41.43 -3.62 -14.02
CA ALA A 111 41.10 -3.73 -15.44
C ALA A 111 39.89 -4.66 -15.69
N THR A 112 39.61 -5.58 -14.77
CA THR A 112 38.53 -6.58 -14.92
C THR A 112 37.55 -6.58 -13.74
N ARG A 113 37.85 -5.89 -12.65
CA ARG A 113 37.02 -5.84 -11.44
C ARG A 113 36.83 -4.41 -10.93
N ILE A 114 35.65 -4.16 -10.36
CA ILE A 114 35.36 -2.93 -9.62
C ILE A 114 35.83 -3.13 -8.18
N ALA A 115 36.75 -2.29 -7.72
CA ALA A 115 37.13 -2.25 -6.31
C ALA A 115 36.48 -1.05 -5.62
N ARG A 116 35.72 -1.32 -4.55
CA ARG A 116 35.12 -0.28 -3.70
C ARG A 116 36.15 0.20 -2.68
N GLN A 117 36.12 1.50 -2.39
CA GLN A 117 36.98 2.17 -1.44
C GLN A 117 36.13 2.68 -0.28
N THR A 118 36.67 2.61 0.94
CA THR A 118 36.01 3.13 2.14
C THR A 118 36.32 4.62 2.29
N TYR A 119 35.41 5.33 2.96
CA TYR A 119 35.65 6.70 3.40
C TYR A 119 35.62 6.72 4.93
N PRO A 120 36.58 7.37 5.60
CA PRO A 120 37.78 8.03 5.06
C PRO A 120 38.72 7.05 4.35
N LEU A 121 39.52 7.55 3.40
CA LEU A 121 40.53 6.73 2.71
C LEU A 121 41.58 6.21 3.72
N ASP A 122 42.20 5.08 3.39
CA ASP A 122 43.23 4.43 4.21
C ASP A 122 44.31 5.42 4.68
N GLY A 123 44.55 5.46 5.99
CA GLY A 123 45.46 6.40 6.65
C GLY A 123 44.84 7.74 7.07
N GLY A 124 43.57 7.98 6.76
CA GLY A 124 42.80 9.13 7.25
C GLY A 124 42.25 8.92 8.66
N ASN A 125 42.27 9.97 9.50
CA ASN A 125 41.60 9.95 10.80
C ASN A 125 40.09 10.14 10.62
N ALA A 126 39.29 9.12 10.95
CA ALA A 126 37.84 9.16 10.86
C ALA A 126 37.20 10.29 11.67
N ALA A 127 37.74 10.61 12.85
CA ALA A 127 37.21 11.68 13.70
C ALA A 127 37.43 13.09 13.12
N MET A 128 38.33 13.25 12.15
CA MET A 128 38.66 14.55 11.53
C MET A 128 38.31 14.61 10.05
N ALA A 129 37.78 13.53 9.49
CA ALA A 129 37.44 13.47 8.07
C ALA A 129 36.16 14.29 7.80
N PRO A 130 36.18 15.22 6.85
CA PRO A 130 34.98 15.98 6.49
C PRO A 130 33.90 15.06 5.91
N ALA A 131 32.63 15.26 6.25
CA ALA A 131 31.54 14.44 5.73
C ALA A 131 31.37 14.63 4.20
N LEU A 132 30.97 13.54 3.53
CA LEU A 132 30.40 13.62 2.19
C LEU A 132 28.96 14.14 2.31
N ARG A 133 28.56 15.05 1.43
CA ARG A 133 27.17 15.53 1.37
C ARG A 133 26.57 15.16 0.03
N ALA A 134 25.51 14.37 0.02
CA ALA A 134 24.74 14.07 -1.17
C ALA A 134 23.37 14.76 -1.11
N GLN A 135 22.84 15.12 -2.27
CA GLN A 135 21.50 15.66 -2.45
C GLN A 135 20.86 14.93 -3.63
N PHE A 136 19.57 14.62 -3.51
CA PHE A 136 18.78 14.04 -4.58
C PHE A 136 17.33 14.50 -4.45
N THR A 137 16.62 14.52 -5.57
CA THR A 137 15.21 14.92 -5.62
C THR A 137 14.34 13.68 -5.69
N LEU A 138 13.35 13.58 -4.81
CA LEU A 138 12.37 12.50 -4.84
C LEU A 138 11.39 12.67 -6.02
N PRO A 139 10.82 11.57 -6.56
CA PRO A 139 9.81 11.68 -7.59
C PRO A 139 8.59 12.51 -7.12
N THR A 140 8.07 13.37 -7.98
CA THR A 140 6.97 14.31 -7.66
C THR A 140 5.65 13.63 -7.28
N GLY A 141 5.51 12.33 -7.54
CA GLY A 141 4.34 11.52 -7.18
C GLY A 141 4.44 10.83 -5.82
N VAL A 142 5.46 11.10 -5.01
CA VAL A 142 5.64 10.49 -3.69
C VAL A 142 5.03 11.39 -2.62
N LEU A 143 4.01 10.87 -1.93
CA LEU A 143 3.44 11.50 -0.76
C LEU A 143 4.38 11.32 0.44
N LEU A 144 4.98 12.42 0.89
CA LEU A 144 5.88 12.41 2.03
C LEU A 144 5.09 12.44 3.35
N PRO A 145 5.57 11.73 4.39
CA PRO A 145 5.11 11.94 5.74
C PRO A 145 5.52 13.34 6.23
N GLU A 146 4.86 13.84 7.29
CA GLU A 146 5.21 15.13 7.90
C GLU A 146 6.66 15.18 8.35
N LYS A 147 7.19 14.04 8.80
CA LYS A 147 8.56 13.90 9.28
C LYS A 147 9.25 12.71 8.59
N PRO A 148 9.82 12.90 7.39
CA PRO A 148 10.54 11.83 6.71
C PRO A 148 11.92 11.63 7.33
N ALA A 149 12.25 10.41 7.75
CA ALA A 149 13.61 10.04 8.12
C ALA A 149 14.43 9.59 6.90
N VAL A 150 15.73 9.82 7.00
CA VAL A 150 16.73 9.28 6.09
C VAL A 150 17.56 8.28 6.86
N CYS A 151 17.49 7.01 6.49
CA CYS A 151 18.28 5.94 7.10
C CYS A 151 19.51 5.62 6.23
N ALA A 152 20.57 5.13 6.87
CA ALA A 152 21.75 4.60 6.19
C ALA A 152 21.86 3.08 6.38
N TRP A 153 22.42 2.38 5.39
CA TRP A 153 22.70 0.95 5.54
C TRP A 153 24.04 0.76 6.27
N ASP A 154 24.01 0.10 7.43
CA ASP A 154 25.22 -0.36 8.11
C ASP A 154 25.57 -1.77 7.64
N SER A 155 26.66 -1.86 6.87
CA SER A 155 27.16 -3.15 6.39
C SER A 155 27.69 -4.08 7.49
N ALA A 156 28.13 -3.54 8.63
CA ALA A 156 28.65 -4.33 9.74
C ALA A 156 27.52 -4.97 10.53
N ALA A 157 26.46 -4.20 10.82
CA ALA A 157 25.24 -4.71 11.44
C ALA A 157 24.34 -5.47 10.45
N ASN A 158 24.58 -5.34 9.15
CA ASN A 158 23.71 -5.82 8.07
C ASN A 158 22.26 -5.34 8.26
N ALA A 159 22.11 -4.08 8.66
CA ALA A 159 20.84 -3.47 9.05
C ALA A 159 20.79 -1.99 8.65
N TRP A 160 19.58 -1.45 8.54
CA TRP A 160 19.39 -0.01 8.44
C TRP A 160 19.57 0.63 9.81
N THR A 161 20.30 1.73 9.84
CA THR A 161 20.54 2.53 11.05
C THR A 161 20.06 3.96 10.84
N ASP A 162 19.53 4.52 11.91
CA ASP A 162 19.08 5.89 12.07
C ASP A 162 20.01 6.68 13.01
N ASP A 163 21.20 6.16 13.34
CA ASP A 163 22.17 6.81 14.23
C ASP A 163 22.46 8.26 13.76
N GLY A 164 21.89 9.23 14.48
CA GLY A 164 21.95 10.66 14.19
C GLY A 164 20.78 11.29 13.39
N ILE A 165 19.73 10.54 13.02
CA ILE A 165 18.57 11.01 12.24
C ILE A 165 17.29 10.30 12.72
N GLY A 166 16.57 10.89 13.66
CA GLY A 166 15.28 10.35 14.13
C GLY A 166 14.09 10.80 13.29
N GLU A 167 13.18 9.88 12.95
CA GLU A 167 11.74 9.91 13.24
C GLU A 167 10.90 8.98 12.34
N GLU A 168 9.93 8.32 12.96
CA GLU A 168 8.95 7.41 12.41
C GLU A 168 8.08 7.98 11.28
N ARG A 169 7.79 7.13 10.27
CA ARG A 169 6.38 6.94 9.92
C ARG A 169 6.02 5.52 9.51
N THR A 170 4.90 5.19 10.11
CA THR A 170 4.16 3.96 10.23
C THR A 170 3.36 3.70 8.96
N ILE A 171 3.11 2.43 8.73
CA ILE A 171 2.13 1.89 7.79
C ILE A 171 0.81 2.68 7.92
N ASP A 172 0.00 2.78 6.86
CA ASP A 172 -1.29 3.48 6.86
C ASP A 172 -2.38 2.69 7.64
N LEU A 173 -2.03 2.26 8.84
CA LEU A 173 -2.77 1.43 9.76
C LEU A 173 -2.77 2.05 11.18
N PRO A 174 -3.76 1.70 12.02
CA PRO A 174 -4.98 0.98 11.68
C PRO A 174 -5.91 1.83 10.79
N TYR A 175 -6.81 1.19 10.03
CA TYR A 175 -7.83 1.91 9.29
C TYR A 175 -8.87 2.48 10.24
N LYS A 176 -9.16 3.78 10.12
CA LYS A 176 -10.20 4.44 10.91
C LYS A 176 -11.59 3.93 10.53
N SER A 177 -11.82 3.72 9.24
CA SER A 177 -13.06 3.16 8.70
C SER A 177 -12.88 2.72 7.26
N TRP A 178 -13.83 1.92 6.77
CA TRP A 178 -13.97 1.62 5.35
C TRP A 178 -15.46 1.53 5.00
N ARG A 179 -15.79 1.85 3.74
CA ARG A 179 -17.15 1.79 3.21
C ARG A 179 -17.11 1.33 1.76
N LEU A 180 -17.91 0.34 1.44
CA LEU A 180 -18.11 -0.22 0.12
C LEU A 180 -19.53 0.09 -0.32
N ARG A 181 -19.69 0.91 -1.36
CA ARG A 181 -21.01 1.30 -1.86
C ARG A 181 -21.12 1.09 -3.36
N PRO A 182 -22.24 0.57 -3.85
CA PRO A 182 -22.56 0.62 -5.26
C PRO A 182 -22.62 2.04 -5.82
N VAL A 183 -22.30 2.20 -7.10
CA VAL A 183 -22.29 3.48 -7.81
C VAL A 183 -23.28 3.42 -8.97
N TYR A 184 -24.27 4.31 -8.94
CA TYR A 184 -25.34 4.34 -9.95
C TYR A 184 -25.58 5.70 -10.58
N ASN A 185 -25.00 6.76 -10.01
CA ASN A 185 -25.33 8.10 -10.44
C ASN A 185 -24.73 8.36 -11.83
N ILE A 186 -25.58 8.69 -12.80
CA ILE A 186 -25.21 8.99 -14.19
C ILE A 186 -24.23 10.17 -14.24
N ALA A 187 -24.27 11.06 -13.25
CA ALA A 187 -23.33 12.17 -13.09
C ALA A 187 -21.95 11.76 -12.52
N ASP A 188 -21.87 10.66 -11.77
CA ASP A 188 -20.62 10.14 -11.18
C ASP A 188 -19.96 9.04 -12.02
N GLN A 189 -20.72 8.42 -12.92
CA GLN A 189 -20.17 7.60 -14.00
C GLN A 189 -19.47 8.53 -14.98
N GLU A 190 -18.15 8.50 -15.00
CA GLU A 190 -17.39 9.17 -16.06
C GLU A 190 -17.85 8.60 -17.40
N LEU A 191 -18.53 9.46 -18.18
CA LEU A 191 -18.93 9.19 -19.55
C LEU A 191 -17.73 8.60 -20.30
N GLU A 192 -17.86 7.34 -20.72
CA GLU A 192 -16.85 6.73 -21.59
C GLU A 192 -16.89 7.46 -22.93
N VAL A 193 -15.89 8.32 -23.17
CA VAL A 193 -15.65 8.87 -24.49
C VAL A 193 -15.04 7.75 -25.32
N GLY A 194 -15.86 7.13 -26.18
CA GLY A 194 -15.40 6.11 -27.12
C GLY A 194 -14.24 6.62 -27.97
N PRO A 195 -13.31 5.75 -28.38
CA PRO A 195 -12.28 6.15 -29.33
C PRO A 195 -12.94 6.44 -30.68
N GLU A 196 -12.44 7.48 -31.34
CA GLU A 196 -12.71 7.89 -32.74
C GLU A 196 -13.79 8.99 -32.96
N GLY A 197 -13.30 10.23 -33.05
CA GLY A 197 -13.24 10.94 -34.33
C GLY A 197 -14.51 11.56 -34.92
N ASP A 198 -15.70 11.06 -34.66
CA ASP A 198 -16.91 11.49 -35.37
C ASP A 198 -17.98 12.02 -34.43
N GLY A 199 -17.82 13.25 -33.94
CA GLY A 199 -18.87 14.24 -33.62
C GLY A 199 -20.07 13.90 -32.70
N ASN A 200 -20.26 12.64 -32.31
CA ASN A 200 -21.37 12.12 -31.54
C ASN A 200 -20.79 11.27 -30.41
N ALA A 201 -20.40 11.93 -29.32
CA ALA A 201 -20.12 11.25 -28.06
C ALA A 201 -21.43 10.64 -27.54
N GLN A 202 -21.74 9.42 -27.96
CA GLN A 202 -22.87 8.68 -27.44
C GLN A 202 -22.47 8.11 -26.08
N ALA A 203 -23.16 8.54 -25.03
CA ALA A 203 -23.02 7.99 -23.69
C ALA A 203 -23.30 6.49 -23.75
N LEU A 204 -22.26 5.66 -23.70
CA LEU A 204 -22.43 4.22 -23.56
C LEU A 204 -22.73 3.94 -22.10
N TYR A 205 -23.99 3.64 -21.81
CA TYR A 205 -24.38 3.07 -20.53
C TYR A 205 -23.71 1.70 -20.40
N SER A 206 -22.94 1.52 -19.32
CA SER A 206 -22.40 0.22 -18.97
C SER A 206 -23.39 -0.48 -18.04
N ASP A 207 -23.90 -1.65 -18.45
CA ASP A 207 -24.70 -2.53 -17.59
C ASP A 207 -23.85 -3.21 -16.50
N GLU A 208 -22.51 -3.10 -16.58
CA GLU A 208 -21.64 -3.65 -15.54
C GLU A 208 -21.73 -2.83 -14.24
N PRO A 209 -21.82 -3.51 -13.07
CA PRO A 209 -21.84 -2.84 -11.78
C PRO A 209 -20.52 -2.10 -11.53
N GLU A 210 -20.63 -0.90 -10.94
CA GLU A 210 -19.52 -0.15 -10.39
C GLU A 210 -19.71 0.00 -8.88
N ILE A 211 -18.61 -0.04 -8.13
CA ILE A 211 -18.56 0.23 -6.69
C ILE A 211 -17.49 1.26 -6.36
N SER A 212 -17.67 1.94 -5.23
CA SER A 212 -16.73 2.83 -4.57
C SER A 212 -16.35 2.21 -3.22
N LEU A 213 -15.05 1.96 -3.05
CA LEU A 213 -14.43 1.59 -1.79
C LEU A 213 -13.74 2.83 -1.22
N GLU A 214 -14.36 3.41 -0.20
CA GLU A 214 -13.76 4.43 0.64
C GLU A 214 -12.93 3.76 1.75
N LEU A 215 -11.66 4.12 1.84
CA LEU A 215 -10.73 3.62 2.85
C LEU A 215 -10.09 4.80 3.59
N VAL A 216 -10.39 4.94 4.88
CA VAL A 216 -9.90 6.03 5.71
C VAL A 216 -8.71 5.56 6.55
N THR A 217 -7.52 6.07 6.23
CA THR A 217 -6.29 5.79 6.97
C THR A 217 -6.00 6.92 7.97
N PRO A 218 -4.97 6.78 8.82
CA PRO A 218 -4.54 7.87 9.68
C PRO A 218 -4.14 9.14 8.90
N ARG A 219 -3.56 8.97 7.70
CA ARG A 219 -2.98 10.05 6.90
C ARG A 219 -3.92 10.59 5.81
N LEU A 220 -4.79 9.76 5.23
CA LEU A 220 -5.60 10.14 4.08
C LEU A 220 -6.84 9.25 3.89
N SER A 221 -7.82 9.74 3.13
CA SER A 221 -8.99 8.98 2.71
C SER A 221 -8.91 8.67 1.21
N LEU A 222 -8.86 7.39 0.85
CA LEU A 222 -8.87 6.91 -0.53
C LEU A 222 -10.31 6.62 -0.97
N ASP A 223 -10.67 7.01 -2.20
CA ASP A 223 -11.84 6.47 -2.92
C ASP A 223 -11.33 5.66 -4.11
N ILE A 224 -11.50 4.34 -4.04
CA ILE A 224 -11.11 3.39 -5.08
C ILE A 224 -12.36 2.87 -5.78
N ARG A 225 -12.43 3.05 -7.09
CA ARG A 225 -13.51 2.52 -7.92
C ARG A 225 -13.15 1.16 -8.48
N VAL A 226 -14.15 0.29 -8.62
CA VAL A 226 -14.02 -1.00 -9.29
C VAL A 226 -15.18 -1.20 -10.25
N ARG A 227 -14.85 -1.61 -11.48
CA ARG A 227 -15.80 -2.00 -12.52
C ARG A 227 -15.17 -3.09 -13.39
N GLY A 228 -15.92 -4.17 -13.65
CA GLY A 228 -15.41 -5.31 -14.38
C GLY A 228 -14.11 -5.86 -13.77
N SER A 229 -13.06 -5.97 -14.58
CA SER A 229 -11.73 -6.47 -14.15
C SER A 229 -10.76 -5.38 -13.68
N GLN A 230 -11.23 -4.14 -13.54
CA GLN A 230 -10.37 -2.97 -13.36
C GLN A 230 -10.77 -2.15 -12.13
N CYS A 231 -9.78 -1.53 -11.51
CA CYS A 231 -9.94 -0.54 -10.46
C CYS A 231 -9.08 0.69 -10.71
N TRP A 232 -9.47 1.83 -10.14
CA TRP A 232 -8.72 3.08 -10.23
C TRP A 232 -8.92 3.95 -9.00
N LEU A 233 -7.98 4.86 -8.77
CA LEU A 233 -8.09 5.87 -7.73
C LEU A 233 -8.98 7.03 -8.22
N LYS A 234 -10.07 7.31 -7.52
CA LYS A 234 -10.94 8.48 -7.75
C LYS A 234 -10.56 9.65 -6.83
N GLY A 235 -10.20 9.37 -5.58
CA GLY A 235 -9.81 10.38 -4.61
C GLY A 235 -8.74 9.86 -3.63
N PRO A 236 -7.95 10.75 -3.00
CA PRO A 236 -8.10 12.20 -2.98
C PRO A 236 -7.48 12.89 -4.21
N SER A 237 -7.91 14.13 -4.48
CA SER A 237 -7.37 14.97 -5.56
C SER A 237 -6.22 15.83 -5.07
N ILE A 238 -5.05 15.21 -4.98
CA ILE A 238 -3.78 15.83 -4.60
C ILE A 238 -2.76 15.74 -5.75
N ALA A 239 -1.78 16.65 -5.77
CA ALA A 239 -0.81 16.77 -6.86
C ALA A 239 0.02 15.49 -7.05
N GLU A 240 0.37 14.83 -5.95
CA GLU A 240 1.15 13.60 -5.91
C GLU A 240 0.43 12.45 -6.62
N PHE A 241 -0.91 12.45 -6.61
CA PHE A 241 -1.73 11.41 -7.23
C PHE A 241 -2.19 11.77 -8.65
N ALA A 242 -1.83 12.93 -9.19
CA ALA A 242 -2.28 13.36 -10.52
C ALA A 242 -1.99 12.34 -11.63
N ALA A 243 -0.88 11.59 -11.53
CA ALA A 243 -0.53 10.52 -12.48
C ALA A 243 -1.29 9.20 -12.27
N LEU A 244 -1.91 9.02 -11.10
CA LEU A 244 -2.62 7.81 -10.70
C LEU A 244 -4.15 7.95 -10.83
N GLN A 245 -4.67 9.17 -10.71
CA GLN A 245 -6.09 9.46 -10.79
C GLN A 245 -6.71 8.98 -12.11
N GLY A 246 -7.85 8.29 -12.01
CA GLY A 246 -8.61 7.78 -13.16
C GLY A 246 -7.94 6.65 -13.93
N ARG A 247 -6.68 6.31 -13.62
CA ARG A 247 -5.93 5.29 -14.35
C ARG A 247 -6.42 3.89 -13.99
N ARG A 248 -7.12 3.24 -14.92
CA ARG A 248 -7.65 1.88 -14.76
C ARG A 248 -6.52 0.84 -14.78
N MET A 249 -6.53 -0.07 -13.81
CA MET A 249 -5.55 -1.16 -13.69
C MET A 249 -6.08 -2.32 -12.85
N ALA A 250 -5.36 -3.44 -12.82
CA ALA A 250 -5.70 -4.55 -11.92
C ALA A 250 -5.43 -4.17 -10.44
N PRO A 251 -6.12 -4.79 -9.46
CA PRO A 251 -5.97 -4.47 -8.03
C PRO A 251 -4.54 -4.46 -7.52
N GLY A 252 -3.75 -5.48 -7.86
CA GLY A 252 -2.35 -5.57 -7.46
C GLY A 252 -1.49 -4.44 -8.05
N CYS A 253 -1.79 -3.99 -9.27
CA CYS A 253 -1.10 -2.84 -9.87
C CYS A 253 -1.45 -1.54 -9.15
N LEU A 254 -2.72 -1.33 -8.80
CA LEU A 254 -3.15 -0.12 -8.07
C LEU A 254 -2.46 -0.02 -6.72
N VAL A 255 -2.49 -1.11 -5.95
CA VAL A 255 -1.80 -1.20 -4.66
C VAL A 255 -0.30 -0.94 -4.80
N LEU A 256 0.34 -1.46 -5.84
CA LEU A 256 1.76 -1.21 -6.11
C LEU A 256 2.04 0.25 -6.45
N GLU A 257 1.21 0.89 -7.27
CA GLU A 257 1.37 2.31 -7.62
C GLU A 257 1.10 3.23 -6.43
N LEU A 258 0.09 2.93 -5.60
CA LEU A 258 -0.13 3.61 -4.31
C LEU A 258 1.10 3.49 -3.40
N ARG A 259 1.69 2.30 -3.33
CA ARG A 259 2.89 2.05 -2.54
C ARG A 259 4.11 2.81 -3.06
N LYS A 260 4.29 2.91 -4.38
CA LYS A 260 5.33 3.77 -4.99
C LYS A 260 5.09 5.26 -4.68
N ALA A 261 3.82 5.66 -4.60
CA ALA A 261 3.41 6.99 -4.19
C ALA A 261 3.51 7.21 -2.67
N GLY A 262 4.06 6.27 -1.90
CA GLY A 262 4.26 6.40 -0.46
C GLY A 262 3.03 6.05 0.40
N VAL A 263 2.03 5.37 -0.16
CA VAL A 263 0.80 4.93 0.52
C VAL A 263 0.82 3.42 0.81
N ALA A 264 0.73 3.07 2.09
CA ALA A 264 1.03 1.75 2.62
C ALA A 264 -0.24 0.98 3.03
N VAL A 265 -1.13 0.70 2.07
CA VAL A 265 -2.46 0.11 2.34
C VAL A 265 -2.55 -1.41 2.07
N ALA A 266 -1.42 -2.11 1.98
CA ALA A 266 -1.39 -3.57 1.78
C ALA A 266 -0.58 -4.27 2.87
N PRO A 267 -1.17 -4.40 4.08
CA PRO A 267 -0.47 -4.88 5.25
C PRO A 267 -0.28 -6.39 5.26
N SER A 268 0.86 -6.81 5.76
CA SER A 268 1.16 -8.19 6.16
C SER A 268 0.56 -8.51 7.53
N THR A 269 0.58 -9.78 7.93
CA THR A 269 0.14 -10.19 9.28
C THR A 269 0.99 -9.56 10.38
N GLU A 270 2.29 -9.40 10.13
CA GLU A 270 3.21 -8.71 11.03
C GLU A 270 2.86 -7.22 11.17
N ASP A 271 2.46 -6.56 10.08
CA ASP A 271 2.06 -5.16 10.09
C ASP A 271 0.82 -4.92 10.97
N VAL A 272 -0.14 -5.85 10.90
CA VAL A 272 -1.34 -5.83 11.74
C VAL A 272 -0.98 -6.05 13.22
N ALA A 273 -0.09 -7.00 13.51
CA ALA A 273 0.36 -7.26 14.88
C ALA A 273 1.14 -6.06 15.48
N ALA A 274 1.95 -5.38 14.66
CA ALA A 274 2.76 -4.23 15.10
C ALA A 274 1.91 -3.05 15.60
N VAL A 275 0.72 -2.86 15.02
CA VAL A 275 -0.24 -1.83 15.48
C VAL A 275 -1.18 -2.31 16.60
N GLY A 276 -0.88 -3.46 17.22
CA GLY A 276 -1.65 -4.02 18.33
C GLY A 276 -2.98 -4.64 17.93
N LEU A 277 -3.22 -4.86 16.64
CA LEU A 277 -4.44 -5.52 16.14
C LEU A 277 -4.26 -7.03 16.05
N GLN A 278 -5.35 -7.77 16.24
CA GLN A 278 -5.40 -9.21 15.97
C GLN A 278 -5.95 -9.45 14.56
N GLY A 279 -5.07 -9.80 13.62
CA GLY A 279 -5.46 -10.14 12.26
C GLY A 279 -6.37 -11.37 12.21
N LYS A 280 -7.32 -11.37 11.28
CA LYS A 280 -8.22 -12.51 11.06
C LYS A 280 -7.46 -13.68 10.45
N GLU A 281 -7.93 -14.89 10.70
CA GLU A 281 -7.38 -16.08 10.05
C GLU A 281 -7.52 -15.96 8.53
N ALA A 282 -6.47 -16.34 7.80
CA ALA A 282 -6.40 -16.14 6.35
C ALA A 282 -7.58 -16.80 5.59
N VAL A 283 -8.04 -17.96 6.07
CA VAL A 283 -9.16 -18.69 5.46
C VAL A 283 -10.48 -17.95 5.68
N LEU A 284 -10.69 -17.39 6.89
CA LEU A 284 -11.88 -16.60 7.21
C LEU A 284 -11.89 -15.31 6.41
N GLU A 285 -10.76 -14.60 6.39
CA GLU A 285 -10.64 -13.35 5.66
C GLU A 285 -10.89 -13.55 4.16
N GLN A 286 -10.36 -14.63 3.58
CA GLN A 286 -10.64 -14.99 2.20
C GLN A 286 -12.12 -15.25 1.97
N SER A 287 -12.75 -16.05 2.82
CA SER A 287 -14.19 -16.37 2.71
C SER A 287 -15.02 -15.10 2.84
N ALA A 288 -14.78 -14.28 3.87
CA ALA A 288 -15.49 -13.03 4.10
C ALA A 288 -15.34 -12.04 2.94
N CYS A 289 -14.14 -11.88 2.36
CA CYS A 289 -13.95 -11.05 1.17
C CYS A 289 -14.78 -11.54 -0.03
N CYS A 290 -14.90 -12.85 -0.23
CA CYS A 290 -15.76 -13.41 -1.27
C CYS A 290 -17.25 -13.13 -0.99
N GLN A 291 -17.70 -13.31 0.26
CA GLN A 291 -19.09 -13.04 0.64
C GLN A 291 -19.45 -11.57 0.45
N VAL A 292 -18.56 -10.65 0.83
CA VAL A 292 -18.71 -9.21 0.60
C VAL A 292 -18.78 -8.91 -0.90
N ALA A 293 -17.89 -9.50 -1.70
CA ALA A 293 -17.88 -9.31 -3.15
C ALA A 293 -19.15 -9.84 -3.84
N ASP A 294 -19.75 -10.92 -3.33
CA ASP A 294 -21.00 -11.48 -3.87
C ASP A 294 -22.22 -10.56 -3.67
N VAL A 295 -22.21 -9.68 -2.66
CA VAL A 295 -23.34 -8.79 -2.34
C VAL A 295 -23.09 -7.33 -2.72
N CYS A 296 -21.83 -6.91 -2.88
CA CYS A 296 -21.45 -5.50 -3.02
C CYS A 296 -22.00 -4.78 -4.26
N ALA A 297 -22.59 -5.49 -5.22
CA ALA A 297 -23.28 -4.84 -6.33
C ALA A 297 -24.60 -4.21 -5.88
N ALA A 298 -25.32 -4.76 -4.91
CA ALA A 298 -26.63 -4.23 -4.50
C ALA A 298 -26.66 -3.71 -3.06
N PHE A 299 -25.66 -4.05 -2.26
CA PHE A 299 -25.61 -3.74 -0.83
C PHE A 299 -24.45 -2.79 -0.53
N GLU A 300 -24.69 -1.87 0.38
CA GLU A 300 -23.65 -1.06 0.99
C GLU A 300 -23.12 -1.78 2.23
N LEU A 301 -21.80 -1.85 2.36
CA LEU A 301 -21.12 -2.41 3.50
C LEU A 301 -20.19 -1.37 4.12
N ARG A 302 -20.04 -1.39 5.44
CA ARG A 302 -19.04 -0.57 6.10
C ARG A 302 -18.50 -1.24 7.35
N SER A 303 -17.42 -0.67 7.85
CA SER A 303 -16.80 -1.08 9.11
C SER A 303 -17.80 -1.16 10.27
N SER A 304 -17.66 -2.19 11.11
CA SER A 304 -18.37 -2.30 12.39
C SER A 304 -17.41 -2.10 13.56
N ARG A 305 -17.84 -1.37 14.59
CA ARG A 305 -17.07 -1.15 15.83
C ARG A 305 -16.75 -2.44 16.59
N TRP A 306 -17.52 -3.50 16.36
CA TRP A 306 -17.33 -4.77 17.05
C TRP A 306 -16.30 -5.68 16.41
N ASN A 307 -15.90 -5.42 15.16
CA ASN A 307 -15.03 -6.33 14.42
C ASN A 307 -13.69 -6.62 15.12
N GLY A 308 -13.08 -5.62 15.75
CA GLY A 308 -11.83 -5.78 16.52
C GLY A 308 -11.99 -6.65 17.78
N THR A 309 -13.20 -6.75 18.35
CA THR A 309 -13.47 -7.53 19.58
C THR A 309 -13.86 -8.99 19.31
N MET A 310 -14.01 -9.38 18.05
CA MET A 310 -14.54 -10.68 17.63
C MET A 310 -13.48 -11.79 17.49
N GLY A 311 -12.25 -11.53 17.92
CA GLY A 311 -11.13 -12.48 17.78
C GLY A 311 -10.76 -12.74 16.31
N THR A 312 -10.03 -13.83 16.06
CA THR A 312 -9.46 -14.13 14.73
C THR A 312 -10.38 -14.95 13.83
N GLN A 313 -11.38 -15.63 14.42
CA GLN A 313 -12.26 -16.60 13.76
C GLN A 313 -13.68 -16.07 13.44
N ARG A 314 -13.96 -14.81 13.78
CA ARG A 314 -15.22 -14.12 13.44
C ARG A 314 -14.94 -12.73 12.87
N CYS A 315 -15.68 -12.35 11.84
CA CYS A 315 -15.66 -11.05 11.18
C CYS A 315 -17.04 -10.42 11.22
N VAL A 316 -17.10 -9.11 11.44
CA VAL A 316 -18.37 -8.37 11.46
C VAL A 316 -18.28 -7.13 10.58
N ALA A 317 -19.31 -6.91 9.78
CA ALA A 317 -19.47 -5.70 8.99
C ALA A 317 -20.92 -5.22 9.07
N GLN A 318 -21.11 -3.91 8.97
CA GLN A 318 -22.43 -3.33 8.80
C GLN A 318 -22.86 -3.52 7.34
N ILE A 319 -24.11 -3.88 7.11
CA ILE A 319 -24.68 -4.09 5.78
C ILE A 319 -26.07 -3.46 5.68
N ARG A 320 -26.38 -2.88 4.51
CA ARG A 320 -27.73 -2.46 4.15
C ARG A 320 -27.96 -2.60 2.65
N GLU A 321 -29.22 -2.69 2.26
CA GLU A 321 -29.58 -2.52 0.85
C GLU A 321 -29.21 -1.10 0.38
N SER A 322 -28.65 -0.99 -0.82
CA SER A 322 -28.16 0.30 -1.31
C SER A 322 -29.31 1.27 -1.52
N SER A 323 -29.19 2.44 -0.87
CA SER A 323 -30.14 3.54 -0.98
C SER A 323 -30.26 4.13 -2.38
N ALA A 324 -29.25 3.91 -3.22
CA ALA A 324 -29.25 4.30 -4.63
C ALA A 324 -30.43 3.70 -5.41
N PHE A 325 -31.07 2.66 -4.88
CA PHE A 325 -32.26 2.03 -5.45
C PHE A 325 -33.53 2.23 -4.65
N ALA A 326 -33.41 2.61 -3.38
CA ALA A 326 -34.53 2.83 -2.49
C ALA A 326 -35.13 4.25 -2.59
N GLY A 327 -34.53 5.14 -3.40
CA GLY A 327 -35.08 6.47 -3.70
C GLY A 327 -35.01 7.49 -2.55
N GLY A 328 -34.11 7.28 -1.58
CA GLY A 328 -33.88 8.24 -0.48
C GLY A 328 -32.81 9.29 -0.81
N ASN A 329 -32.94 10.49 -0.24
CA ASN A 329 -31.89 11.52 -0.27
C ASN A 329 -30.78 11.21 0.75
N ASP A 330 -29.51 11.38 0.36
CA ASP A 330 -28.32 11.00 1.16
C ASP A 330 -28.35 11.56 2.60
N ASP A 331 -28.91 12.77 2.78
CA ASP A 331 -28.96 13.47 4.08
C ASP A 331 -29.97 12.90 5.09
N THR A 332 -30.94 12.08 4.67
CA THR A 332 -31.89 11.38 5.56
C THR A 332 -31.58 9.88 5.71
N LEU A 333 -30.56 9.37 5.01
CA LEU A 333 -30.27 7.95 4.89
C LEU A 333 -29.30 7.41 5.94
N ASP A 334 -28.57 8.25 6.67
CA ASP A 334 -27.84 7.84 7.88
C ASP A 334 -28.78 7.45 9.03
N ILE A 335 -30.09 7.66 8.86
CA ILE A 335 -31.17 7.28 9.79
C ILE A 335 -31.67 5.83 9.53
N ILE A 336 -31.38 5.24 8.35
CA ILE A 336 -31.79 3.85 8.06
C ILE A 336 -30.80 2.90 8.75
N ASP A 337 -31.36 2.00 9.57
CA ASP A 337 -30.61 1.02 10.35
C ASP A 337 -29.81 0.08 9.45
N PHE A 338 -28.49 0.05 9.65
CA PHE A 338 -27.65 -1.00 9.13
C PHE A 338 -27.88 -2.28 9.94
N ASP A 339 -28.03 -3.39 9.24
CA ASP A 339 -27.91 -4.70 9.85
C ASP A 339 -26.44 -5.04 10.05
N THR A 340 -26.19 -6.00 10.92
CA THR A 340 -24.84 -6.50 11.23
C THR A 340 -24.68 -7.88 10.58
N ALA A 341 -23.81 -7.97 9.58
CA ALA A 341 -23.40 -9.24 8.99
C ALA A 341 -22.28 -9.86 9.84
N LEU A 342 -22.54 -11.05 10.37
CA LEU A 342 -21.56 -11.89 11.06
C LEU A 342 -21.10 -12.99 10.09
N ILE A 343 -19.78 -13.11 9.93
CA ILE A 343 -19.13 -14.17 9.15
C ILE A 343 -18.15 -14.89 10.07
N GLU A 344 -18.35 -16.18 10.30
CA GLU A 344 -17.59 -16.94 11.30
C GLU A 344 -17.17 -18.32 10.79
N MET A 345 -16.05 -18.80 11.31
CA MET A 345 -15.71 -20.22 11.19
C MET A 345 -16.73 -21.05 11.96
N ASP A 346 -17.10 -22.21 11.41
CA ASP A 346 -18.13 -23.04 12.02
C ASP A 346 -17.72 -23.54 13.41
N GLU A 347 -16.45 -23.91 13.59
CA GLU A 347 -15.87 -24.27 14.89
C GLU A 347 -15.99 -23.16 15.94
N ALA A 348 -15.96 -21.91 15.48
CA ALA A 348 -16.08 -20.73 16.32
C ALA A 348 -17.54 -20.29 16.49
N SER A 349 -18.52 -20.91 15.83
CA SER A 349 -19.91 -20.47 15.86
C SER A 349 -20.61 -20.93 17.13
N ASP A 350 -21.44 -20.05 17.71
CA ASP A 350 -22.29 -20.40 18.87
C ASP A 350 -23.21 -21.59 18.52
N THR A 351 -23.65 -21.71 17.27
CA THR A 351 -24.47 -22.86 16.87
C THR A 351 -23.72 -24.18 16.83
N ALA A 352 -22.40 -24.19 16.58
CA ALA A 352 -21.64 -25.44 16.66
C ALA A 352 -21.52 -25.90 18.13
N ALA A 353 -21.42 -24.94 19.07
CA ALA A 353 -21.42 -25.22 20.49
C ALA A 353 -22.80 -25.68 21.02
N TYR A 354 -23.89 -25.05 20.57
CA TYR A 354 -25.22 -25.23 21.16
C TYR A 354 -26.20 -26.06 20.30
N ALA A 355 -25.90 -26.33 19.03
CA ALA A 355 -26.73 -27.11 18.11
C ALA A 355 -25.88 -28.06 17.22
N PRO A 356 -25.11 -28.99 17.80
CA PRO A 356 -24.17 -29.85 17.06
C PRO A 356 -24.85 -30.78 16.02
N ALA A 357 -26.16 -30.96 16.09
CA ALA A 357 -26.93 -31.73 15.12
C ALA A 357 -27.18 -30.99 13.79
N ALA A 358 -26.87 -29.69 13.70
CA ALA A 358 -27.13 -28.85 12.52
C ALA A 358 -26.14 -29.09 11.34
N GLY A 359 -25.16 -29.98 11.52
CA GLY A 359 -24.11 -30.26 10.53
C GLY A 359 -22.92 -29.32 10.67
N PHE A 360 -21.82 -29.68 10.00
CA PHE A 360 -20.54 -28.95 10.04
C PHE A 360 -20.22 -28.33 8.68
N VAL A 361 -19.78 -27.08 8.67
CA VAL A 361 -19.30 -26.39 7.47
C VAL A 361 -17.77 -26.35 7.49
N PRO A 362 -17.09 -27.25 6.75
CA PRO A 362 -15.63 -27.30 6.78
C PRO A 362 -15.01 -26.09 6.08
N PRO A 363 -13.82 -25.65 6.53
CA PRO A 363 -13.03 -24.67 5.80
C PRO A 363 -12.80 -25.10 4.33
N PRO A 364 -12.78 -24.17 3.37
CA PRO A 364 -12.71 -22.72 3.53
C PRO A 364 -14.06 -22.01 3.63
N ALA A 365 -15.17 -22.75 3.72
CA ALA A 365 -16.48 -22.14 3.86
C ALA A 365 -16.64 -21.50 5.25
N ALA A 366 -17.36 -20.38 5.31
CA ALA A 366 -17.69 -19.70 6.54
C ALA A 366 -19.20 -19.60 6.67
N LYS A 367 -19.67 -19.58 7.91
CA LYS A 367 -21.06 -19.38 8.26
C LYS A 367 -21.39 -17.90 8.28
N CYS A 368 -22.48 -17.52 7.63
CA CYS A 368 -22.97 -16.14 7.57
C CYS A 368 -24.30 -16.04 8.32
N SER A 369 -24.50 -14.94 9.04
CA SER A 369 -25.73 -14.63 9.76
C SER A 369 -25.99 -13.12 9.74
N ILE A 370 -27.26 -12.71 9.84
CA ILE A 370 -27.65 -11.29 9.91
C ILE A 370 -28.26 -11.01 11.28
N LEU A 371 -27.78 -9.96 11.95
CA LEU A 371 -28.35 -9.42 13.18
C LEU A 371 -28.95 -8.04 12.92
N LYS A 372 -30.24 -7.87 13.22
CA LYS A 372 -30.96 -6.65 12.85
C LYS A 372 -30.67 -5.47 13.77
N GLY A 373 -30.33 -4.31 13.18
CA GLY A 373 -30.29 -2.98 13.83
C GLY A 373 -29.47 -2.85 15.12
N GLN A 374 -28.41 -3.63 15.30
CA GLN A 374 -27.70 -3.72 16.57
C GLN A 374 -26.76 -2.52 16.84
N GLU A 375 -26.18 -1.87 15.83
CA GLU A 375 -25.11 -0.89 16.13
C GLU A 375 -25.61 0.54 16.38
N SER A 376 -26.73 0.93 15.77
CA SER A 376 -27.41 2.22 15.98
C SER A 376 -28.22 2.28 17.28
N MET A 377 -28.75 1.14 17.73
CA MET A 377 -29.65 1.07 18.89
C MET A 377 -28.95 0.86 20.24
N PHE A 378 -27.68 0.45 20.24
CA PHE A 378 -26.97 0.06 21.46
C PHE A 378 -25.85 1.05 21.82
N PRO A 379 -25.68 1.39 23.12
CA PRO A 379 -24.59 2.27 23.57
C PRO A 379 -23.24 1.66 23.20
N ALA A 380 -22.26 2.51 22.87
CA ALA A 380 -20.96 2.12 22.30
C ALA A 380 -20.12 1.12 23.13
N LYS A 381 -20.53 0.80 24.36
CA LYS A 381 -19.82 -0.10 25.29
C LYS A 381 -20.39 -1.52 25.37
N GLU A 382 -21.56 -1.79 24.77
CA GLU A 382 -22.15 -3.13 24.82
C GLU A 382 -21.55 -4.04 23.74
N ALA A 383 -21.27 -5.29 24.14
CA ALA A 383 -20.79 -6.32 23.24
C ALA A 383 -21.91 -6.75 22.28
N LEU A 384 -21.54 -7.16 21.06
CA LEU A 384 -22.50 -7.71 20.10
C LEU A 384 -23.15 -8.97 20.69
N ASN A 385 -24.47 -8.99 20.73
CA ASN A 385 -25.20 -10.16 21.18
C ASN A 385 -25.35 -11.20 20.05
N THR A 386 -24.54 -12.24 20.08
CA THR A 386 -24.57 -13.35 19.11
C THR A 386 -25.56 -14.47 19.48
N THR A 387 -26.34 -14.33 20.54
CA THR A 387 -27.32 -15.36 20.94
C THR A 387 -28.64 -15.30 20.17
N ALA A 388 -28.94 -14.15 19.57
CA ALA A 388 -30.15 -13.92 18.77
C ALA A 388 -29.86 -13.91 17.26
N LEU A 389 -29.09 -14.90 16.80
CA LEU A 389 -28.79 -15.04 15.37
C LEU A 389 -30.05 -15.50 14.62
N GLY A 390 -30.32 -14.86 13.47
CA GLY A 390 -31.31 -15.34 12.51
C GLY A 390 -30.85 -16.61 11.79
N ASP A 391 -31.56 -16.96 10.72
CA ASP A 391 -31.18 -18.08 9.86
C ASP A 391 -29.77 -17.87 9.30
N ALA A 392 -28.96 -18.91 9.43
CA ALA A 392 -27.56 -18.85 9.07
C ALA A 392 -27.28 -19.72 7.83
N HIS A 393 -26.48 -19.19 6.92
CA HIS A 393 -26.21 -19.80 5.64
C HIS A 393 -24.73 -19.75 5.29
N VAL A 394 -24.30 -20.62 4.37
CA VAL A 394 -22.93 -20.59 3.81
C VAL A 394 -22.71 -19.37 2.91
N LYS A 395 -23.80 -18.77 2.40
CA LYS A 395 -23.76 -17.59 1.53
C LYS A 395 -24.47 -16.42 2.20
N LEU A 396 -23.77 -15.30 2.34
CA LEU A 396 -24.31 -14.06 2.91
C LEU A 396 -25.55 -13.58 2.15
N LEU A 397 -25.55 -13.73 0.82
CA LEU A 397 -26.69 -13.36 -0.01
C LEU A 397 -27.97 -14.13 0.36
N GLU A 398 -27.86 -15.40 0.76
CA GLU A 398 -29.03 -16.21 1.17
C GLU A 398 -29.62 -15.71 2.49
N CYS A 399 -28.78 -15.31 3.45
CA CYS A 399 -29.26 -14.68 4.70
C CYS A 399 -30.06 -13.40 4.43
N LEU A 400 -29.61 -12.60 3.45
CA LEU A 400 -30.23 -11.33 3.08
C LEU A 400 -31.55 -11.51 2.30
N ARG A 401 -31.83 -12.67 1.70
CA ARG A 401 -33.07 -12.88 0.92
C ARG A 401 -34.34 -12.70 1.72
N SER A 402 -34.28 -12.94 3.03
CA SER A 402 -35.43 -12.81 3.91
C SER A 402 -35.77 -11.35 4.24
N THR A 403 -34.82 -10.43 4.06
CA THR A 403 -34.95 -9.02 4.46
C THR A 403 -34.81 -8.02 3.33
N ALA A 404 -34.13 -8.38 2.23
CA ALA A 404 -33.85 -7.50 1.10
C ALA A 404 -34.93 -7.57 0.02
N ALA A 405 -35.04 -6.51 -0.78
CA ALA A 405 -35.94 -6.49 -1.93
C ALA A 405 -35.51 -7.53 -3.00
N PRO A 406 -36.47 -8.16 -3.71
CA PRO A 406 -36.17 -9.11 -4.79
C PRO A 406 -35.22 -8.54 -5.86
N GLU A 407 -35.34 -7.24 -6.15
CA GLU A 407 -34.52 -6.52 -7.12
C GLU A 407 -33.06 -6.44 -6.68
N ALA A 408 -32.79 -6.18 -5.39
CA ALA A 408 -31.44 -6.16 -4.86
C ALA A 408 -30.79 -7.54 -4.90
N VAL A 409 -31.54 -8.59 -4.54
CA VAL A 409 -31.07 -9.98 -4.64
C VAL A 409 -30.76 -10.35 -6.09
N ALA A 410 -31.64 -9.99 -7.04
CA ALA A 410 -31.43 -10.25 -8.45
C ALA A 410 -30.18 -9.54 -8.97
N ARG A 411 -29.96 -8.28 -8.57
CA ARG A 411 -28.79 -7.48 -8.98
C ARG A 411 -27.48 -8.02 -8.43
N ALA A 412 -27.43 -8.37 -7.13
CA ALA A 412 -26.27 -9.04 -6.54
C ALA A 412 -25.98 -10.36 -7.27
N SER A 413 -27.02 -11.15 -7.57
CA SER A 413 -26.89 -12.42 -8.30
C SER A 413 -26.42 -12.25 -9.74
N ALA A 414 -26.77 -11.14 -10.40
CA ALA A 414 -26.41 -10.84 -11.79
C ALA A 414 -25.00 -10.27 -11.95
N ALA A 415 -24.34 -9.84 -10.87
CA ALA A 415 -22.99 -9.27 -10.94
C ALA A 415 -21.99 -10.26 -11.57
N GLY A 416 -21.24 -9.79 -12.58
CA GLY A 416 -20.30 -10.63 -13.33
C GLY A 416 -19.16 -11.20 -12.48
N SER A 417 -18.64 -12.37 -12.87
CA SER A 417 -17.57 -13.05 -12.14
C SER A 417 -16.27 -12.23 -12.09
N ALA A 418 -15.92 -11.55 -13.18
CA ALA A 418 -14.75 -10.67 -13.23
C ALA A 418 -14.82 -9.54 -12.18
N PHE A 419 -15.99 -8.92 -12.05
CA PHE A 419 -16.26 -7.90 -11.04
C PHE A 419 -16.07 -8.44 -9.62
N ARG A 420 -16.73 -9.56 -9.29
CA ARG A 420 -16.63 -10.17 -7.95
C ARG A 420 -15.21 -10.57 -7.60
N VAL A 421 -14.48 -11.18 -8.54
CA VAL A 421 -13.07 -11.56 -8.35
C VAL A 421 -12.21 -10.33 -8.10
N THR A 422 -12.44 -9.24 -8.84
CA THR A 422 -11.66 -7.99 -8.71
C THR A 422 -11.90 -7.34 -7.35
N VAL A 423 -13.16 -7.24 -6.91
CA VAL A 423 -13.51 -6.72 -5.58
C VAL A 423 -12.91 -7.60 -4.48
N ALA A 424 -13.07 -8.92 -4.56
CA ALA A 424 -12.52 -9.85 -3.57
C ALA A 424 -10.98 -9.76 -3.51
N GLN A 425 -10.30 -9.66 -4.66
CA GLN A 425 -8.84 -9.47 -4.71
C GLN A 425 -8.42 -8.14 -4.08
N LEU A 426 -9.11 -7.05 -4.39
CA LEU A 426 -8.83 -5.74 -3.79
C LEU A 426 -9.00 -5.79 -2.28
N LEU A 427 -10.11 -6.32 -1.76
CA LEU A 427 -10.36 -6.46 -0.33
C LEU A 427 -9.30 -7.35 0.34
N ARG A 428 -8.87 -8.44 -0.29
CA ARG A 428 -7.80 -9.31 0.24
C ARG A 428 -6.44 -8.61 0.31
N LEU A 429 -6.13 -7.75 -0.66
CA LEU A 429 -4.89 -6.98 -0.64
C LEU A 429 -4.91 -5.90 0.44
N LEU A 430 -6.06 -5.23 0.61
CA LEU A 430 -6.22 -4.15 1.57
C LEU A 430 -6.48 -4.64 3.01
N ARG A 431 -7.02 -5.85 3.17
CA ARG A 431 -7.36 -6.48 4.45
C ARG A 431 -8.24 -5.63 5.38
N PRO A 432 -9.33 -4.99 4.90
CA PRO A 432 -10.11 -4.08 5.73
C PRO A 432 -10.79 -4.76 6.92
N LEU A 433 -11.00 -6.07 6.88
CA LEU A 433 -11.59 -6.85 7.98
C LEU A 433 -10.58 -7.21 9.09
N SER A 434 -9.27 -7.11 8.82
CA SER A 434 -8.20 -7.38 9.79
C SER A 434 -7.55 -6.11 10.34
N CYS A 435 -7.85 -4.96 9.76
CA CYS A 435 -7.10 -3.72 9.93
C CYS A 435 -7.90 -2.63 10.66
N GLN A 436 -8.87 -3.01 11.49
CA GLN A 436 -9.76 -2.10 12.22
C GLN A 436 -9.70 -2.29 13.72
#